data_AF-A0A383A187-F1
#
_entry.id   AF-A0A383A187-F1
#
_cell.length_a   1.000
_cell.length_b   1.000
_cell.length_c   1.000
_cell.angle_alpha   90.00
_cell.angle_beta   90.00
_cell.angle_gamma   90.00
#
_symmetry.space_group_name_H-M   'P 1'
#
loop_
_entity.id
_entity.type
_entity.pdbx_description
1 polymer ?
#
loop_
_entity_poly.entity_id
_entity_poly.type
_entity_poly.pdbx_seq_one_letter_code
_entity_poly.pdbx_strand_id
1 'polypeptide(L)'
;HYLGYYLRWTPQEAYYYAVENTGFVARPIRTQGTYSKYNSIDDKIDDLHYYTTHVKFGIGRTTYDASQEIRNRHITRDEGQALVKKFDGEFPDRYFEEVMEHLGMDSDRFHELCDQFRSPHLWAKENGEWRLRHTVNRDGVDD
;
A
#
# COMPACT_ATOMS: atom_id res chain seq x y z
N HIS A 1 -6.39 -18.08 -22.83
CA HIS A 1 -7.27 -18.40 -21.68
C HIS A 1 -6.61 -17.92 -20.38
N TYR A 2 -7.37 -17.48 -19.36
CA TYR A 2 -6.84 -16.99 -18.08
C TYR A 2 -6.86 -18.09 -17.01
N LEU A 3 -5.76 -18.29 -16.27
CA LEU A 3 -5.59 -19.39 -15.31
C LEU A 3 -6.61 -19.35 -14.17
N GLY A 4 -6.97 -18.16 -13.71
CA GLY A 4 -7.95 -17.95 -12.64
C GLY A 4 -9.38 -18.41 -12.98
N TYR A 5 -9.66 -18.81 -14.23
CA TYR A 5 -10.93 -19.44 -14.59
C TYR A 5 -11.01 -20.92 -14.19
N TYR A 6 -9.85 -21.56 -13.96
CA TYR A 6 -9.76 -22.98 -13.65
C TYR A 6 -9.31 -23.25 -12.22
N LEU A 7 -8.55 -22.32 -11.64
CA LEU A 7 -8.04 -22.41 -10.27
C LEU A 7 -8.51 -21.20 -9.45
N ARG A 8 -8.79 -21.45 -8.17
CA ARG A 8 -9.04 -20.36 -7.23
C ARG A 8 -7.78 -19.50 -7.15
N TRP A 9 -7.94 -18.20 -7.39
CA TRP A 9 -6.82 -17.27 -7.39
C TRP A 9 -6.50 -16.78 -5.98
N THR A 10 -5.44 -17.32 -5.40
CA THR A 10 -4.89 -16.90 -4.11
C THR A 10 -3.44 -16.44 -4.33
N PRO A 11 -3.13 -15.13 -4.24
CA PRO A 11 -1.79 -14.63 -4.58
C PRO A 11 -0.64 -15.26 -3.78
N GLN A 12 -0.87 -15.53 -2.50
CA GLN A 12 0.14 -16.17 -1.65
C GLN A 12 0.47 -17.60 -2.09
N GLU A 13 -0.55 -18.38 -2.48
CA GLU A 13 -0.35 -19.75 -3.00
C GLU A 13 0.37 -19.71 -4.35
N ALA A 14 -0.01 -18.78 -5.23
CA ALA A 14 0.67 -18.58 -6.52
C ALA A 14 2.14 -18.18 -6.33
N TYR A 15 2.43 -17.34 -5.35
CA TYR A 15 3.79 -16.97 -4.96
C TYR A 15 4.59 -18.19 -4.49
N TYR A 16 4.07 -18.99 -3.56
CA TYR A 16 4.75 -20.20 -3.08
C TYR A 16 5.00 -21.21 -4.21
N TYR A 17 4.01 -21.44 -5.06
CA TYR A 17 4.17 -22.31 -6.22
C TYR A 17 5.29 -21.81 -7.15
N ALA A 18 5.34 -20.50 -7.42
CA ALA A 18 6.37 -19.91 -8.25
C ALA A 18 7.77 -20.06 -7.63
N VAL A 19 7.92 -19.85 -6.32
CA VAL A 19 9.21 -20.03 -5.62
C VAL A 19 9.67 -21.49 -5.67
N GLU A 20 8.75 -22.44 -5.46
CA GLU A 20 9.09 -23.86 -5.40
C GLU A 20 9.39 -24.48 -6.78
N ASN A 21 8.66 -24.06 -7.81
CA ASN A 21 8.68 -24.72 -9.13
C ASN A 21 9.45 -23.94 -10.20
N THR A 22 9.97 -22.76 -9.87
CA THR A 22 10.68 -21.89 -10.82
C THR A 22 11.92 -21.25 -10.19
N GLY A 23 12.58 -20.34 -10.91
CA GLY A 23 13.68 -19.51 -10.38
C GLY A 23 13.21 -18.19 -9.75
N PHE A 24 11.93 -18.05 -9.40
CA PHE A 24 11.41 -16.80 -8.84
C PHE A 24 12.03 -16.50 -7.47
N VAL A 25 12.62 -15.32 -7.35
CA VAL A 25 13.22 -14.83 -6.10
C VAL A 25 12.43 -13.61 -5.64
N ALA A 26 11.81 -13.72 -4.47
CA ALA A 26 11.19 -12.57 -3.83
C ALA A 26 12.23 -11.51 -3.51
N ARG A 27 11.80 -10.25 -3.48
CA ARG A 27 12.68 -9.14 -3.14
C ARG A 27 13.21 -9.33 -1.71
N PRO A 28 14.49 -9.03 -1.43
CA PRO A 28 15.05 -9.21 -0.08
C PRO A 28 14.34 -8.35 0.98
N ILE A 29 13.71 -7.27 0.52
CA ILE A 29 13.08 -6.21 1.30
C ILE A 29 11.62 -6.05 0.89
N ARG A 30 10.79 -5.57 1.80
CA ARG A 30 9.37 -5.28 1.52
C ARG A 30 9.22 -4.07 0.62
N THR A 31 8.06 -4.00 -0.02
CA THR A 31 7.60 -2.80 -0.71
C THR A 31 7.07 -1.78 0.31
N GLN A 32 7.39 -0.50 0.15
CA GLN A 32 6.92 0.54 1.07
C GLN A 32 5.40 0.70 0.91
N GLY A 33 4.69 0.89 2.02
CA GLY A 33 3.23 0.89 2.02
C GLY A 33 2.59 -0.51 2.17
N THR A 34 3.38 -1.59 2.25
CA THR A 34 2.90 -2.96 2.53
C THR A 34 3.94 -3.82 3.27
N TYR A 35 3.52 -5.01 3.70
CA TYR A 35 4.36 -6.08 4.26
C TYR A 35 4.81 -7.12 3.21
N SER A 36 4.24 -7.09 2.01
CA SER A 36 4.58 -8.02 0.92
C SER A 36 5.96 -7.75 0.30
N LYS A 37 6.55 -8.81 -0.28
CA LYS A 37 7.86 -8.83 -0.96
C LYS A 37 7.82 -9.37 -2.39
N TYR A 38 6.63 -9.75 -2.86
CA TYR A 38 6.47 -10.47 -4.13
C TYR A 38 5.50 -9.82 -5.10
N ASN A 39 4.75 -8.80 -4.67
CA ASN A 39 3.81 -8.07 -5.52
C ASN A 39 4.48 -6.83 -6.12
N SER A 40 4.27 -6.60 -7.42
CA SER A 40 4.73 -5.42 -8.18
C SER A 40 6.20 -5.07 -7.96
N ILE A 41 7.09 -6.06 -8.04
CA ILE A 41 8.52 -5.87 -7.71
C ILE A 41 9.37 -5.40 -8.91
N ASP A 42 8.75 -5.28 -10.07
CA ASP A 42 9.36 -4.94 -11.36
C ASP A 42 9.21 -3.46 -11.76
N ASP A 43 8.46 -2.67 -10.98
CA ASP A 43 8.20 -1.24 -11.24
C ASP A 43 8.69 -0.36 -10.07
N LYS A 44 9.16 0.86 -10.38
CA LYS A 44 9.63 1.86 -9.39
C LYS A 44 8.57 2.89 -9.00
N ILE A 45 7.52 3.05 -9.80
CA ILE A 45 6.43 4.04 -9.66
C ILE A 45 5.26 3.48 -8.84
N ASP A 46 5.06 2.16 -8.84
CA ASP A 46 3.91 1.51 -8.18
C ASP A 46 3.76 1.91 -6.70
N ASP A 47 4.87 2.11 -5.99
CA ASP A 47 4.83 2.53 -4.58
C ASP A 47 4.15 3.90 -4.41
N LEU A 48 4.37 4.84 -5.34
CA LEU A 48 3.72 6.15 -5.36
C LEU A 48 2.24 6.05 -5.74
N HIS A 49 1.86 5.09 -6.57
CA HIS A 49 0.44 4.83 -6.86
C HIS A 49 -0.34 4.52 -5.58
N TYR A 50 0.19 3.67 -4.71
CA TYR A 50 -0.47 3.35 -3.44
C TYR A 50 -0.38 4.47 -2.41
N TYR A 51 0.72 5.21 -2.36
CA TYR A 51 0.82 6.39 -1.49
C TYR A 51 -0.23 7.46 -1.88
N THR A 52 -0.35 7.77 -3.17
CA THR A 52 -1.36 8.74 -3.66
C THR A 52 -2.78 8.22 -3.52
N THR A 53 -3.00 6.91 -3.63
CA THR A 53 -4.29 6.26 -3.28
C THR A 53 -4.65 6.49 -1.82
N HIS A 54 -3.68 6.33 -0.91
CA HIS A 54 -3.88 6.62 0.50
C HIS A 54 -4.20 8.10 0.74
N VAL A 55 -3.46 9.02 0.11
CA VAL A 55 -3.79 10.46 0.16
C VAL A 55 -5.23 10.73 -0.28
N LYS A 56 -5.65 10.13 -1.39
CA LYS A 56 -6.95 10.40 -2.02
C LYS A 56 -8.13 9.78 -1.28
N PHE A 57 -7.97 8.56 -0.76
CA PHE A 57 -9.08 7.72 -0.26
C PHE A 57 -8.93 7.29 1.20
N GLY A 58 -7.81 7.59 1.85
CA GLY A 58 -7.53 7.19 3.23
C GLY A 58 -7.18 5.71 3.41
N ILE A 59 -7.04 4.94 2.33
CA ILE A 59 -6.64 3.53 2.36
C ILE A 59 -5.46 3.31 1.41
N GLY A 60 -4.49 2.51 1.83
CA GLY A 60 -3.29 2.19 1.07
C GLY A 60 -3.24 0.74 0.59
N ARG A 61 -2.05 0.33 0.15
CA ARG A 61 -1.79 -1.03 -0.33
C ARG A 61 -2.04 -2.08 0.74
N THR A 62 -1.65 -1.79 1.98
CA THR A 62 -1.81 -2.74 3.10
C THR A 62 -3.26 -3.05 3.35
N THR A 63 -4.16 -2.06 3.25
CA THR A 63 -5.60 -2.30 3.37
C THR A 63 -6.09 -3.30 2.31
N TYR A 64 -5.64 -3.21 1.06
CA TYR A 64 -6.03 -4.15 0.01
C TYR A 64 -5.47 -5.56 0.26
N ASP A 65 -4.17 -5.65 0.55
CA ASP A 65 -3.48 -6.93 0.79
C ASP A 65 -4.10 -7.65 2.01
N ALA A 66 -4.22 -6.95 3.15
CA ALA A 66 -4.79 -7.51 4.36
C ALA A 66 -6.25 -7.93 4.18
N SER A 67 -7.06 -7.12 3.48
CA SER A 67 -8.46 -7.46 3.19
C SER A 67 -8.59 -8.71 2.32
N GLN A 68 -7.64 -8.97 1.43
CA GLN A 68 -7.61 -10.19 0.63
C GLN A 68 -7.20 -11.39 1.49
N GLU A 69 -6.17 -11.25 2.32
CA GLU A 69 -5.68 -12.31 3.19
C GLU A 69 -6.70 -12.69 4.28
N ILE A 70 -7.45 -11.74 4.83
CA ILE A 70 -8.59 -12.01 5.74
C ILE A 70 -9.65 -12.86 5.03
N ARG A 71 -10.04 -12.49 3.79
CA ARG A 71 -11.05 -13.25 3.01
C ARG A 71 -10.57 -14.66 2.68
N ASN A 72 -9.27 -14.84 2.50
CA ASN A 72 -8.65 -16.14 2.27
C ASN A 72 -8.36 -16.91 3.58
N ARG A 73 -8.65 -16.33 4.75
CA ARG A 73 -8.42 -16.91 6.08
C ARG A 73 -6.94 -17.15 6.39
N HIS A 74 -6.06 -16.36 5.80
CA HIS A 74 -4.62 -16.41 6.06
C HIS A 74 -4.24 -15.62 7.32
N ILE A 75 -4.97 -14.52 7.57
CA ILE A 75 -4.82 -13.68 8.77
C ILE A 75 -6.19 -13.38 9.37
N THR A 76 -6.19 -13.03 10.65
CA THR A 76 -7.34 -12.53 11.39
C THR A 76 -7.59 -11.05 11.12
N ARG A 77 -8.77 -10.56 11.53
CA ARG A 77 -9.12 -9.14 11.44
C ARG A 77 -8.17 -8.27 12.27
N ASP A 78 -7.83 -8.71 13.47
CA ASP A 78 -6.98 -7.97 14.40
C ASP A 78 -5.55 -7.84 13.86
N GLU A 79 -5.01 -8.92 13.27
CA GLU A 79 -3.72 -8.88 12.56
C GLU A 79 -3.76 -7.91 11.38
N GLY A 80 -4.83 -7.94 10.59
CA GLY A 80 -5.01 -6.99 9.47
C GLY A 80 -5.06 -5.54 9.94
N GLN A 81 -5.77 -5.25 11.04
CA GLN A 81 -5.82 -3.91 11.63
C GLN A 81 -4.44 -3.42 12.07
N ALA A 82 -3.65 -4.28 12.72
CA ALA A 82 -2.29 -3.98 13.14
C ALA A 82 -1.35 -3.73 11.95
N LEU A 83 -1.48 -4.51 10.88
CA LEU A 83 -0.71 -4.32 9.64
C LEU A 83 -1.06 -2.98 8.98
N VAL A 84 -2.36 -2.68 8.80
CA VAL A 84 -2.83 -1.41 8.23
C VAL A 84 -2.28 -0.23 9.02
N LYS A 85 -2.39 -0.25 10.36
CA LYS A 85 -1.86 0.81 11.22
C LYS A 85 -0.36 1.04 11.03
N LYS A 86 0.39 -0.01 10.75
CA LYS A 86 1.84 0.03 10.66
C LYS A 86 2.35 0.51 9.30
N PHE A 87 1.63 0.20 8.23
CA PHE A 87 2.18 0.31 6.86
C PHE A 87 1.36 1.19 5.91
N ASP A 88 0.05 1.37 6.11
CA ASP A 88 -0.70 2.28 5.23
C ASP A 88 -0.22 3.72 5.42
N GLY A 89 -0.06 4.43 4.30
CA GLY A 89 0.42 5.81 4.29
C GLY A 89 1.92 5.97 4.48
N GLU A 90 2.68 4.88 4.59
CA GLU A 90 4.14 4.95 4.54
C GLU A 90 4.60 5.59 3.22
N PHE A 91 5.46 6.61 3.33
CA PHE A 91 6.01 7.30 2.18
C PHE A 91 7.09 6.45 1.48
N PRO A 92 7.03 6.27 0.16
CA PRO A 92 7.98 5.44 -0.58
C PRO A 92 9.21 6.23 -1.02
N ASP A 93 10.16 6.43 -0.11
CA ASP A 93 11.36 7.26 -0.33
C ASP A 93 12.38 6.66 -1.31
N ARG A 94 12.42 5.33 -1.47
CA ARG A 94 13.54 4.62 -2.12
C ARG A 94 13.82 5.05 -3.56
N TYR A 95 12.78 5.19 -4.36
CA TYR A 95 12.87 5.56 -5.77
C TYR A 95 12.25 6.92 -6.05
N PHE A 96 11.86 7.65 -5.00
CA PHE A 96 11.09 8.88 -5.13
C PHE A 96 11.78 9.91 -6.03
N GLU A 97 13.03 10.26 -5.73
CA GLU A 97 13.79 11.25 -6.51
C GLU A 97 13.99 10.81 -7.97
N GLU A 98 14.26 9.52 -8.22
CA GLU A 98 14.40 8.99 -9.57
C GLU A 98 13.08 9.09 -10.36
N VAL A 99 11.95 8.82 -9.71
CA VAL A 99 10.63 8.96 -10.33
C VAL A 99 10.28 10.44 -10.55
N MET A 100 10.59 11.32 -9.61
CA MET A 100 10.38 12.77 -9.76
C MET A 100 11.20 13.32 -10.94
N GLU A 101 12.47 12.94 -11.04
CA GLU A 101 13.33 13.26 -12.18
C GLU A 101 12.74 12.74 -13.49
N HIS A 102 12.32 11.47 -13.52
CA HIS A 102 11.70 10.85 -14.70
C HIS A 102 10.43 11.60 -15.16
N LEU A 103 9.62 12.06 -14.20
CA LEU A 103 8.39 12.82 -14.47
C LEU A 103 8.64 14.31 -14.75
N GLY A 104 9.86 14.81 -14.53
CA GLY A 104 10.17 16.25 -14.58
C GLY A 104 9.40 17.05 -13.52
N MET A 105 9.13 16.44 -12.37
CA MET A 105 8.37 17.03 -11.27
C MET A 105 9.32 17.43 -10.13
N ASP A 106 9.08 18.61 -9.56
CA ASP A 106 9.75 19.02 -8.32
C ASP A 106 9.18 18.26 -7.11
N SER A 107 10.06 17.76 -6.25
CA SER A 107 9.70 16.95 -5.08
C SER A 107 8.81 17.72 -4.09
N ASP A 108 9.10 18.99 -3.83
CA ASP A 108 8.26 19.82 -2.94
C ASP A 108 6.88 20.04 -3.56
N ARG A 109 6.82 20.26 -4.87
CA ARG A 109 5.56 20.37 -5.60
C ARG A 109 4.71 19.10 -5.49
N PHE A 110 5.31 17.92 -5.50
CA PHE A 110 4.59 16.67 -5.27
C PHE A 110 3.94 16.64 -3.89
N HIS A 111 4.66 17.04 -2.85
CA HIS A 111 4.14 17.08 -1.48
C HIS A 111 3.01 18.12 -1.33
N GLU A 112 3.16 19.31 -1.93
CA GLU A 112 2.10 20.32 -1.96
C GLU A 112 0.82 19.81 -2.63
N LEU A 113 0.97 19.08 -3.75
CA LEU A 113 -0.17 18.47 -4.44
C LEU A 113 -0.84 17.43 -3.56
N CYS A 114 -0.07 16.56 -2.90
CA CYS A 114 -0.62 15.58 -1.97
C CYS A 114 -1.46 16.27 -0.89
N ASP A 115 -0.96 17.34 -0.29
CA ASP A 115 -1.69 18.12 0.72
C ASP A 115 -2.99 18.73 0.17
N GLN A 116 -3.00 19.23 -1.07
CA GLN A 116 -4.21 19.76 -1.72
C GLN A 116 -5.26 18.67 -2.00
N PHE A 117 -4.82 17.44 -2.31
CA PHE A 117 -5.72 16.34 -2.63
C PHE A 117 -6.28 15.61 -1.40
N ARG A 118 -5.81 15.93 -0.19
CA ARG A 118 -6.40 15.46 1.06
C ARG A 118 -7.78 16.07 1.26
N SER A 119 -8.81 15.26 1.04
CA SER A 119 -10.16 15.75 1.19
C SER A 119 -10.51 16.00 2.66
N PRO A 120 -11.12 17.15 3.02
CA PRO A 120 -11.46 17.48 4.40
C PRO A 120 -12.43 16.51 5.08
N HIS A 121 -13.16 15.68 4.33
CA HIS A 121 -14.05 14.65 4.91
C HIS A 121 -13.32 13.38 5.35
N LEU A 122 -12.07 13.17 4.89
CA LEU A 122 -11.24 12.04 5.30
C LEU A 122 -10.12 12.47 6.24
N TRP A 123 -9.62 13.70 6.04
CA TRP A 123 -8.41 14.19 6.68
C TRP A 123 -8.69 15.37 7.59
N ALA A 124 -7.97 15.41 8.71
CA ALA A 124 -7.83 16.55 9.60
C ALA A 124 -6.35 16.86 9.79
N LYS A 125 -6.00 18.13 9.98
CA LYS A 125 -4.64 18.56 10.30
C LYS A 125 -4.57 18.90 11.78
N GLU A 126 -3.87 18.08 12.56
CA GLU A 126 -3.67 18.28 14.01
C GLU A 126 -2.19 18.48 14.29
N ASN A 127 -1.83 19.52 15.04
CA ASN A 127 -0.43 19.82 15.41
C ASN A 127 0.55 19.89 14.21
N GLY A 128 0.04 20.27 13.03
CA GLY A 128 0.83 20.34 11.79
C GLY A 128 0.89 19.02 10.99
N GLU A 129 0.37 17.92 11.52
CA GLU A 129 0.36 16.60 10.89
C GLU A 129 -1.01 16.24 10.33
N TRP A 130 -1.04 15.59 9.16
CA TRP A 130 -2.27 15.07 8.57
C TRP A 130 -2.63 13.73 9.20
N ARG A 131 -3.84 13.64 9.75
CA ARG A 131 -4.41 12.42 10.33
C ARG A 131 -5.76 12.10 9.70
N LEU A 132 -6.06 10.80 9.61
CA LEU A 132 -7.39 10.36 9.19
C LEU A 132 -8.41 10.65 10.28
N ARG A 133 -9.60 11.07 9.88
CA ARG A 133 -10.74 11.28 10.77
C ARG A 133 -11.23 9.96 11.37
N HIS A 134 -11.30 8.93 10.53
CA HIS A 134 -11.73 7.61 10.94
C HIS A 134 -10.74 6.56 10.46
N THR A 135 -10.40 5.60 11.31
CA THR A 135 -9.55 4.47 10.95
C THR A 135 -10.22 3.15 11.27
N VAL A 136 -9.73 2.08 10.66
CA VAL A 136 -10.16 0.73 11.04
C VAL A 136 -9.82 0.40 12.49
N ASN A 137 -8.88 1.10 13.11
CA ASN A 137 -8.43 0.88 14.49
C ASN A 137 -9.21 1.70 15.54
N ARG A 138 -10.15 2.56 15.11
CA ARG A 138 -10.88 3.49 16.00
C ARG A 138 -9.95 4.41 16.79
N ASP A 139 -8.94 4.94 16.10
CA ASP A 139 -7.93 5.86 16.63
C ASP A 139 -7.71 7.09 15.74
N GLY A 140 -8.65 7.34 14.83
CA GLY A 140 -8.75 8.57 14.05
C GLY A 140 -9.15 9.78 14.90
N VAL A 141 -9.12 10.95 14.29
CA VAL A 141 -9.41 12.22 14.96
C VAL A 141 -10.86 12.32 15.46
N ASP A 142 -11.80 11.68 14.76
CA ASP A 142 -13.25 11.77 15.01
C ASP A 142 -13.87 10.39 15.35
N ASP A 143 -13.06 9.38 15.68
CA ASP A 143 -13.54 8.01 15.98
C ASP A 143 -14.24 7.84 17.34
#